data_AF-A0A2V5Y3U6-F1
#
_entry.id   AF-A0A2V5Y3U6-F1
#
_cell.length_a   1.000
_cell.length_b   1.000
_cell.length_c   1.000
_cell.angle_alpha   90.00
_cell.angle_beta   90.00
_cell.angle_gamma   90.00
#
_symmetry.space_group_name_H-M   'P 1'
#
loop_
_entity.id
_entity.type
_entity.pdbx_description
1 polymer ?
#
loop_
_entity_poly.entity_id
_entity_poly.type
_entity_poly.pdbx_seq_one_letter_code
_entity_poly.pdbx_strand_id
1 'polypeptide(L)'
;DRGNKVRVQLQFRGREMAHQEFGMQLVRKVRDDLSGMSQVEMEPKITGRNITMTLAPLPANRRKRRFTAPAPETLEEQEPAVSPTGA
;
A
#
# COMPACT_ATOMS: atom_id res chain seq x y z
N ASP A 1 6.86 -5.22 -3.51
CA ASP A 1 6.98 -5.96 -4.81
C ASP A 1 7.72 -7.28 -4.63
N ARG A 2 8.88 -7.28 -3.97
CA ARG A 2 9.74 -8.44 -3.74
C ARG A 2 9.21 -9.48 -2.73
N GLY A 3 7.96 -9.38 -2.29
CA GLY A 3 7.36 -10.36 -1.37
C GLY A 3 7.99 -10.41 0.03
N ASN A 4 8.44 -9.26 0.55
CA ASN A 4 9.02 -9.18 1.88
C ASN A 4 7.95 -8.96 2.95
N LYS A 5 8.14 -9.58 4.13
CA LYS A 5 7.44 -9.20 5.37
C LYS A 5 7.92 -7.83 5.82
N VAL A 6 7.01 -7.00 6.31
CA VAL A 6 7.31 -5.63 6.72
C VAL A 6 6.82 -5.40 8.15
N ARG A 7 7.69 -4.85 8.99
CA ARG A 7 7.32 -4.35 10.31
C ARG A 7 7.22 -2.83 10.25
N VAL A 8 6.03 -2.31 10.51
CA VAL A 8 5.78 -0.87 10.64
C VAL A 8 5.93 -0.52 12.12
N GLN A 9 6.76 0.48 12.41
CA GLN A 9 6.96 0.98 13.75
C GLN A 9 6.85 2.50 13.76
N LEU A 10 5.99 3.02 14.63
CA LEU A 10 5.87 4.44 14.93
C LEU A 10 6.39 4.67 16.34
N GLN A 11 7.23 5.68 16.54
CA GLN A 11 7.78 6.03 17.83
C GLN A 11 7.28 7.43 18.22
N PHE A 12 6.70 7.55 19.40
CA PHE A 12 6.32 8.83 19.99
C PHE A 12 7.52 9.52 20.62
N ARG A 13 7.61 10.84 20.47
CA ARG A 13 8.65 11.68 21.06
C ARG A 13 8.05 12.87 21.82
N GLY A 14 8.59 13.16 23.00
CA GLY A 14 8.22 14.32 23.80
C GLY A 14 6.72 14.42 24.05
N ARG A 15 6.11 15.53 23.59
CA ARG A 15 4.69 15.85 23.81
C ARG A 15 3.71 14.97 23.01
N GLU A 16 4.19 14.23 22.01
CA GLU A 16 3.34 13.32 21.21
C GLU A 16 2.79 12.15 22.05
N MET A 17 3.44 11.82 23.18
CA MET A 17 2.97 10.80 24.12
C MET A 17 1.59 11.11 24.70
N ALA A 18 1.16 12.37 24.72
CA ALA A 18 -0.17 12.76 25.18
C ALA A 18 -1.27 12.46 24.15
N HIS A 19 -0.90 12.17 22.90
CA HIS A 19 -1.83 12.00 21.78
C HIS A 19 -1.59 10.67 21.04
N GLN A 20 -1.59 9.57 21.80
CA GLN A 20 -1.34 8.23 21.24
C GLN A 20 -2.43 7.79 20.25
N GLU A 21 -3.65 8.32 20.39
CA GLU A 21 -4.79 8.08 19.52
C GLU A 21 -4.49 8.44 18.07
N PHE A 22 -3.77 9.55 17.82
CA PHE A 22 -3.41 9.95 16.46
C PHE A 22 -2.36 9.02 15.87
N GLY A 23 -1.41 8.54 16.66
CA GLY A 23 -0.45 7.52 16.22
C GLY A 23 -1.16 6.22 15.84
N MET A 24 -2.15 5.80 16.62
CA MET A 24 -2.94 4.60 16.32
C MET A 24 -3.78 4.76 15.05
N GLN A 25 -4.44 5.91 14.88
CA GLN A 25 -5.18 6.23 13.66
C GLN A 25 -4.25 6.24 12.43
N LEU A 26 -3.05 6.80 12.56
CA LEU A 26 -2.08 6.83 11.46
C LEU A 26 -1.65 5.42 11.05
N VAL A 27 -1.32 4.54 12.00
CA VAL A 27 -0.93 3.16 11.65
C VAL A 27 -2.10 2.37 11.06
N ARG A 28 -3.34 2.61 11.51
CA ARG A 28 -4.54 2.05 10.87
C ARG A 28 -4.72 2.55 9.44
N LYS A 29 -4.47 3.83 9.17
CA LYS A 29 -4.48 4.36 7.81
C LYS A 29 -3.43 3.67 6.93
N VAL A 30 -2.22 3.45 7.44
CA VAL A 30 -1.17 2.70 6.73
C VAL A 30 -1.62 1.28 6.40
N ARG A 31 -2.30 0.59 7.32
CA ARG A 31 -2.91 -0.72 7.05
C ARG A 31 -3.87 -0.66 5.87
N ASP A 32 -4.82 0.26 5.91
CA ASP A 32 -5.87 0.38 4.89
C ASP A 32 -5.27 0.71 3.52
N ASP A 33 -4.28 1.60 3.51
CA ASP A 33 -3.50 1.99 2.35
C ASP A 33 -2.74 0.82 1.70
N LEU A 34 -2.31 -0.17 2.49
CA LEU A 34 -1.55 -1.34 2.05
C LEU A 34 -2.38 -2.62 1.91
N SER A 35 -3.69 -2.56 2.12
CA SER A 35 -4.62 -3.70 2.03
C SER A 35 -4.60 -4.42 0.68
N GLY A 36 -4.34 -3.69 -0.42
CA GLY A 36 -4.20 -4.26 -1.76
C GLY A 36 -2.89 -5.01 -2.01
N MET A 37 -1.88 -4.85 -1.15
CA MET A 37 -0.55 -5.44 -1.34
C MET A 37 -0.17 -6.43 -0.22
N SER A 38 -0.77 -6.28 0.95
CA SER A 38 -0.40 -6.99 2.17
C SER A 38 -1.62 -7.30 3.04
N GLN A 39 -1.47 -8.33 3.87
CA GLN A 39 -2.40 -8.70 4.92
C GLN A 39 -1.75 -8.41 6.29
N VAL A 40 -2.58 -8.08 7.28
CA VAL A 40 -2.11 -7.87 8.66
C VAL A 40 -1.80 -9.22 9.30
N GLU A 41 -0.58 -9.38 9.76
CA GLU A 41 -0.16 -10.54 10.55
C GLU A 41 -0.22 -10.23 12.04
N MET A 42 0.17 -9.01 12.42
CA MET A 42 0.01 -8.50 13.78
C MET A 42 -0.64 -7.13 13.75
N GLU A 43 -1.80 -7.02 14.40
CA GLU A 43 -2.52 -5.75 14.56
C GLU A 43 -1.64 -4.69 15.26
N PRO A 44 -1.86 -3.39 14.95
CA PRO A 44 -1.13 -2.32 15.59
C PRO A 44 -1.33 -2.36 17.11
N LYS A 45 -0.23 -2.38 17.84
CA LYS A 45 -0.23 -2.40 19.30
C LYS A 45 0.75 -1.39 19.86
N ILE A 46 0.36 -0.70 20.92
CA ILE A 46 1.23 0.18 21.69
C ILE A 46 2.09 -0.69 22.63
N THR A 47 3.41 -0.53 22.51
CA THR A 47 4.42 -1.15 23.37
C THR A 47 5.40 -0.06 23.81
N GLY A 48 5.30 0.37 25.07
CA GLY A 48 6.07 1.48 25.61
C GLY A 48 5.76 2.79 24.86
N ARG A 49 6.78 3.38 24.25
CA ARG A 49 6.65 4.61 23.43
C ARG A 49 6.48 4.35 21.94
N ASN A 50 6.22 3.11 21.54
CA ASN A 50 6.12 2.74 20.13
C ASN A 50 4.75 2.12 19.83
N ILE A 51 4.25 2.31 18.61
CA ILE A 51 3.22 1.47 18.00
C ILE A 51 3.91 0.55 17.01
N THR A 52 3.60 -0.74 17.04
CA THR A 52 4.17 -1.73 16.11
C THR A 52 3.06 -2.53 15.44
N MET A 53 3.17 -2.74 14.14
CA MET A 53 2.29 -3.57 13.31
C MET A 53 3.14 -4.39 12.34
N THR A 54 2.74 -5.63 12.06
CA THR A 54 3.44 -6.50 11.11
C THR A 54 2.52 -6.84 9.95
N LEU A 55 3.03 -6.66 8.73
CA LEU A 55 2.34 -6.93 7.49
C LEU A 55 3.06 -8.05 6.74
N ALA A 56 2.29 -9.04 6.31
CA ALA A 56 2.74 -10.08 5.40
C ALA A 56 2.30 -9.73 3.97
N PRO A 57 3.15 -9.93 2.96
CA PRO A 57 2.78 -9.65 1.57
C PRO A 57 1.73 -10.65 1.10
N LEU A 58 0.77 -10.19 0.30
CA LEU A 58 -0.16 -11.10 -0.38
C LEU A 58 0.57 -11.99 -1.40
N PRO A 59 -0.02 -13.10 -1.87
CA PRO A 59 0.48 -13.84 -3.02
C PRO A 59 0.67 -12.94 -4.25
N ALA A 60 1.67 -13.21 -5.09
CA ALA A 60 2.04 -12.32 -6.20
C ALA A 60 0.87 -12.02 -7.16
N ASN A 61 -0.02 -12.98 -7.38
CA ASN A 61 -1.21 -12.86 -8.24
C ASN A 61 -2.34 -11.99 -7.66
N ARG A 62 -2.30 -11.63 -6.37
CA ARG A 62 -3.35 -10.82 -5.71
C ARG A 62 -2.90 -9.41 -5.32
N ARG A 63 -1.65 -9.04 -5.63
CA ARG A 63 -1.08 -7.74 -5.27
C ARG A 63 -1.55 -6.63 -6.22
N LYS A 64 -2.31 -5.66 -5.71
CA LYS A 64 -2.71 -4.44 -6.43
C LYS A 64 -2.03 -3.21 -5.82
N ARG A 65 -1.22 -2.51 -6.61
CA ARG A 65 -0.53 -1.29 -6.17
C ARG A 65 -1.52 -0.12 -6.11
N ARG A 66 -1.54 0.59 -4.99
CA ARG A 66 -2.30 1.85 -4.83
C ARG A 66 -1.45 3.10 -5.11
N PHE A 67 -0.16 3.06 -4.78
CA PHE A 67 0.77 4.17 -4.99
C PHE A 67 1.88 3.72 -5.95
N THR A 68 1.78 4.12 -7.20
CA THR A 68 2.85 4.05 -8.20
C THR A 68 2.64 5.25 -9.10
N ALA A 69 3.70 5.99 -9.43
CA ALA A 69 3.63 6.98 -10.51
C ALA A 69 3.10 6.26 -11.76
N PRO A 70 2.17 6.84 -12.53
CA PRO A 70 1.67 6.17 -13.73
C PRO A 70 2.87 5.73 -14.57
N ALA A 71 2.84 4.48 -15.03
CA ALA A 71 3.73 4.08 -16.11
C ALA A 71 3.50 5.09 -17.26
N PRO A 72 4.53 5.47 -18.04
CA PRO A 72 4.29 6.26 -19.24
C PRO A 72 3.22 5.50 -20.04
N GLU A 73 2.07 6.13 -20.24
CA GLU A 73 0.97 5.57 -20.99
C GLU A 73 1.51 5.24 -22.38
N THR A 74 1.63 3.94 -22.70
CA THR A 74 1.74 3.54 -24.09
C THR A 74 0.42 3.98 -24.70
N LEU A 75 0.46 5.11 -25.42
CA LEU A 75 -0.63 5.56 -26.26
C LEU A 75 -0.91 4.40 -27.22
N GLU A 76 -1.99 3.66 -26.97
CA GLU A 76 -2.56 2.77 -27.96
C GLU A 76 -3.02 3.66 -29.12
N GLU A 77 -2.21 3.74 -30.17
CA GLU A 77 -2.65 4.28 -31.46
C GLU A 77 -3.83 3.43 -31.93
N GLN A 78 -5.03 4.02 -31.85
CA GLN A 78 -6.16 3.58 -32.67
C GLN A 78 -5.76 3.77 -34.14
N GLU A 79 -5.31 2.71 -34.79
CA GLU A 79 -5.30 2.66 -36.24
C GLU A 79 -6.77 2.59 -36.72
N PRO A 80 -7.24 3.53 -37.55
CA PRO A 80 -8.59 3.47 -38.08
C PRO A 80 -8.70 2.34 -39.11
N ALA A 81 -9.80 1.60 -39.03
CA ALA A 81 -10.19 0.58 -39.98
C ALA A 81 -10.18 1.12 -41.42
N VAL A 82 -9.25 0.65 -42.25
CA VAL A 82 -9.36 0.72 -43.70
C VAL A 82 -9.90 -0.60 -44.22
N SER A 83 -11.20 -0.60 -44.51
CA SER A 83 -11.90 -1.68 -45.19
C SER A 83 -11.33 -1.88 -46.61
N PRO A 84 -11.01 -3.11 -47.06
CA PRO A 84 -10.71 -3.35 -48.46
C PRO A 84 -12.02 -3.29 -49.26
N THR A 85 -12.19 -2.23 -50.04
CA THR A 85 -13.20 -2.21 -51.11
C THR A 85 -12.64 -3.02 -52.28
N GLY A 86 -13.41 -4.01 -52.71
CA GLY A 86 -13.03 -4.96 -53.75
C GLY A 86 -12.92 -4.35 -55.15
N ALA A 87 -12.19 -5.10 -55.98
CA ALA A 87 -12.32 -5.17 -57.43
C ALA A 87 -11.97 -6.60 -57.85
#